data_AF-A0A963T4W4-F1
#
_entry.id   AF-A0A963T4W4-F1
#
_cell.length_a   1.000
_cell.length_b   1.000
_cell.length_c   1.000
_cell.angle_alpha   90.00
_cell.angle_beta   90.00
_cell.angle_gamma   90.00
#
_symmetry.space_group_name_H-M   'P 1'
#
loop_
_entity.id
_entity.type
_entity.pdbx_description
1 polymer ?
#
loop_
_entity_poly.entity_id
_entity_poly.type
_entity_poly.pdbx_seq_one_letter_code
_entity_poly.pdbx_strand_id
1 'polypeptide(L)'
;MLKILSAAMIASATILVPAFANETADSCRAYVSENGGDASGCDCLGEAADGDADLADALAAIETPDDLEAADDATKEAIAACFPDA
;
A
#
# COMPACT_ATOMS: atom_id res chain seq x y z
N MET A 1 -17.88 -13.84 -46.59
CA MET A 1 -17.87 -12.59 -45.81
C MET A 1 -17.49 -12.93 -44.38
N LEU A 2 -16.19 -12.94 -44.08
CA LEU A 2 -15.67 -13.30 -42.76
C LEU A 2 -15.53 -12.01 -41.94
N LYS A 3 -16.36 -11.87 -40.91
CA LYS A 3 -16.41 -10.69 -40.04
C LYS A 3 -15.13 -10.63 -39.20
N ILE A 4 -14.45 -9.49 -39.34
CA ILE A 4 -13.29 -9.03 -38.61
C ILE A 4 -13.69 -8.79 -37.15
N LEU A 5 -13.07 -9.49 -36.21
CA LEU A 5 -13.00 -9.08 -34.80
C LEU A 5 -11.59 -9.36 -34.28
N SER A 6 -10.67 -8.49 -34.70
CA SER A 6 -9.35 -8.33 -34.09
C SER A 6 -8.97 -6.88 -34.28
N ALA A 7 -9.31 -6.06 -33.29
CA ALA A 7 -8.73 -4.73 -33.12
C ALA A 7 -8.99 -4.29 -31.69
N ALA A 8 -7.94 -4.42 -30.89
CA ALA A 8 -7.53 -3.44 -29.88
C ALA A 8 -8.64 -2.55 -29.30
N MET A 9 -9.06 -2.87 -28.08
CA MET A 9 -9.12 -1.84 -27.06
C MET A 9 -8.21 -2.30 -25.94
N ILE A 10 -6.95 -1.86 -26.03
CA ILE A 10 -6.19 -1.52 -24.84
C ILE A 10 -7.03 -0.42 -24.21
N ALA A 11 -7.98 -0.82 -23.35
CA ALA A 11 -8.62 0.10 -22.46
C ALA A 11 -7.47 0.63 -21.62
N SER A 12 -7.08 1.87 -21.93
CA SER A 12 -6.28 2.70 -21.06
C SER A 12 -7.03 2.75 -19.74
N ALA A 13 -6.75 1.77 -18.87
CA ALA A 13 -6.81 2.00 -17.44
C ALA A 13 -5.82 3.15 -17.25
N THR A 14 -6.33 4.37 -17.31
CA THR A 14 -5.76 5.45 -16.52
C THR A 14 -5.70 4.88 -15.13
N ILE A 15 -4.52 4.41 -14.77
CA ILE A 15 -4.14 4.00 -13.42
C ILE A 15 -4.30 5.27 -12.60
N LEU A 16 -5.52 5.54 -12.17
CA LEU A 16 -5.77 6.34 -11.00
C LEU A 16 -5.21 5.47 -9.89
N VAL A 17 -3.89 5.55 -9.66
CA VAL A 17 -3.34 5.09 -8.40
C VAL A 17 -4.11 5.92 -7.38
N PRO A 18 -4.94 5.28 -6.56
CA PRO A 18 -5.77 5.99 -5.61
C PRO A 18 -4.86 6.80 -4.69
N ALA A 19 -5.28 8.03 -4.38
CA ALA A 19 -4.45 8.98 -3.66
C ALA A 19 -3.90 8.41 -2.33
N PHE A 20 -4.68 7.54 -1.69
CA PHE A 20 -4.33 6.85 -0.44
C PHE A 20 -3.16 5.87 -0.62
N ALA A 21 -3.09 5.12 -1.72
CA ALA A 21 -1.97 4.19 -1.95
C ALA A 21 -0.62 4.91 -2.02
N ASN A 22 -0.58 6.05 -2.69
CA ASN A 22 0.65 6.83 -2.84
C ASN A 22 1.04 7.52 -1.52
N GLU A 23 0.06 8.11 -0.83
CA GLU A 23 0.27 8.80 0.44
C GLU A 23 0.72 7.85 1.57
N THR A 24 0.10 6.67 1.66
CA THR A 24 0.50 5.63 2.61
C THR A 24 1.88 5.07 2.28
N ALA A 25 2.17 4.81 1.00
CA ALA A 25 3.50 4.34 0.60
C ALA A 25 4.59 5.40 0.89
N ASP A 26 4.32 6.68 0.65
CA ASP A 26 5.24 7.77 0.97
C ASP A 26 5.43 7.95 2.48
N SER A 27 4.36 7.87 3.26
CA SER A 27 4.42 7.93 4.73
C SER A 27 5.20 6.76 5.32
N CYS A 28 4.98 5.55 4.80
CA CYS A 28 5.77 4.37 5.14
C CYS A 28 7.25 4.57 4.82
N ARG A 29 7.58 5.07 3.62
CA ARG A 29 8.97 5.33 3.20
C ARG A 29 9.65 6.34 4.13
N ALA A 30 8.95 7.40 4.53
CA ALA A 30 9.45 8.37 5.49
C ALA A 30 9.72 7.71 6.84
N TYR A 31 8.73 6.97 7.37
CA TYR A 31 8.83 6.28 8.66
C TYR A 31 10.02 5.32 8.72
N VAL A 32 10.19 4.45 7.72
CA VAL A 32 11.31 3.50 7.70
C VAL A 32 12.65 4.19 7.48
N SER A 33 12.70 5.29 6.71
CA SER A 33 13.92 6.08 6.54
C SER A 33 14.37 6.75 7.83
N GLU A 34 13.43 7.18 8.69
CA GLU A 34 13.73 7.81 9.97
C GLU A 34 14.14 6.79 11.04
N ASN A 35 13.57 5.58 10.98
CA ASN A 35 13.78 4.53 11.98
C ASN A 35 14.80 3.45 11.56
N GLY A 36 15.40 3.56 10.37
CA GLY A 36 16.42 2.62 9.88
C GLY A 36 15.87 1.29 9.37
N GLY A 37 14.61 1.27 8.91
CA GLY A 37 13.95 0.10 8.34
C GLY A 37 14.14 -0.04 6.82
N ASP A 38 13.59 -1.12 6.28
CA ASP A 38 13.56 -1.38 4.84
C ASP A 38 12.29 -0.79 4.19
N ALA A 39 12.42 -0.21 2.99
CA ALA A 39 11.32 0.43 2.28
C ALA A 39 10.67 -0.45 1.20
N SER A 40 11.16 -1.67 0.99
CA SER A 40 10.73 -2.51 -0.14
C SER A 40 9.26 -2.96 -0.04
N GLY A 41 8.72 -3.00 1.18
CA GLY A 41 7.30 -3.32 1.45
C GLY A 41 6.35 -2.12 1.41
N CYS A 42 6.84 -0.88 1.32
CA CYS A 42 5.97 0.30 1.43
C CYS A 42 4.99 0.45 0.25
N ASP A 43 5.39 0.07 -0.96
CA ASP A 43 4.47 0.09 -2.11
C ASP A 43 3.36 -0.97 -1.94
N CYS A 44 3.69 -2.17 -1.44
CA CYS A 44 2.71 -3.21 -1.08
C CYS A 44 1.72 -2.70 -0.02
N LEU A 45 2.23 -1.98 0.99
CA LEU A 45 1.41 -1.44 2.06
C LEU A 45 0.43 -0.37 1.55
N GLY A 46 0.90 0.48 0.64
CA GLY A 46 0.04 1.45 -0.05
C GLY A 46 -1.07 0.78 -0.86
N GLU A 47 -0.74 -0.26 -1.63
CA GLU A 47 -1.74 -1.03 -2.38
C GLU A 47 -2.76 -1.74 -1.47
N ALA A 48 -2.31 -2.27 -0.31
CA ALA A 48 -3.19 -2.89 0.67
C ALA A 48 -4.15 -1.86 1.31
N ALA A 49 -3.63 -0.69 1.70
CA ALA A 49 -4.40 0.40 2.31
C ALA A 49 -5.45 0.99 1.35
N ASP A 50 -5.19 0.97 0.04
CA ASP A 50 -6.22 1.37 -0.92
C ASP A 50 -7.42 0.41 -0.96
N GLY A 51 -7.15 -0.89 -0.83
CA GLY A 51 -8.19 -1.91 -0.79
C GLY A 51 -8.98 -1.93 0.53
N ASP A 52 -8.48 -1.26 1.56
CA ASP A 52 -8.96 -1.36 2.94
C ASP A 52 -8.83 -0.01 3.67
N ALA A 53 -9.96 0.71 3.76
CA ALA A 53 -10.01 2.02 4.41
C ALA A 53 -9.72 1.96 5.92
N ASP A 54 -10.10 0.86 6.60
CA ASP A 54 -9.83 0.69 8.03
C ASP A 54 -8.31 0.51 8.25
N LEU A 55 -7.64 -0.22 7.35
CA LEU A 55 -6.18 -0.31 7.34
C LEU A 55 -5.52 1.04 7.03
N ALA A 56 -6.03 1.81 6.07
CA ALA A 56 -5.49 3.13 5.76
C ALA A 56 -5.56 4.08 6.98
N ASP A 57 -6.70 4.12 7.67
CA ASP A 57 -6.87 4.92 8.90
C ASP A 57 -5.95 4.43 10.03
N ALA A 58 -5.80 3.11 10.20
CA ALA A 58 -4.91 2.55 11.20
C ALA A 58 -3.44 2.88 10.92
N LEU A 59 -3.01 2.79 9.65
CA LEU A 59 -1.65 3.16 9.23
C LEU A 59 -1.39 4.66 9.40
N ALA A 60 -2.38 5.52 9.12
CA ALA A 60 -2.28 6.96 9.32
C ALA A 60 -2.15 7.36 10.81
N ALA A 61 -2.57 6.49 11.73
CA ALA A 61 -2.42 6.70 13.17
C ALA A 61 -1.05 6.28 13.73
N ILE A 62 -0.19 5.64 12.91
CA ILE A 62 1.14 5.21 13.34
C ILE A 62 2.14 6.34 13.08
N GLU A 63 2.50 7.08 14.13
CA GLU A 63 3.50 8.16 14.07
C GLU A 63 4.85 7.73 14.66
N THR A 64 4.84 6.78 15.59
CA THR A 64 6.01 6.33 16.34
C THR A 64 6.11 4.79 16.41
N PRO A 65 7.27 4.24 16.80
CA PRO A 65 7.41 2.80 17.05
C PRO A 65 6.46 2.26 18.13
N ASP A 66 6.16 3.06 19.16
CA ASP A 66 5.20 2.67 20.19
C ASP A 66 3.77 2.55 19.62
N ASP A 67 3.39 3.38 18.65
CA ASP A 67 2.08 3.29 17.98
C ASP A 67 1.99 2.03 17.12
N LEU A 68 3.08 1.66 16.43
CA LEU A 68 3.17 0.41 15.70
C LEU A 68 3.05 -0.80 16.63
N GLU A 69 3.67 -0.76 17.81
CA GLU A 69 3.52 -1.81 18.84
C GLU A 69 2.12 -1.82 19.46
N ALA A 70 1.43 -0.68 19.52
CA ALA A 70 0.07 -0.56 20.04
C ALA A 70 -1.03 -0.86 19.00
N ALA A 71 -0.69 -0.88 17.70
CA ALA A 71 -1.62 -1.18 16.63
C ALA A 71 -2.30 -2.54 16.82
N ASP A 72 -3.52 -2.68 16.29
CA ASP A 72 -4.24 -3.94 16.35
C ASP A 72 -3.54 -5.04 15.53
N ASP A 73 -3.87 -6.30 15.84
CA ASP A 73 -3.22 -7.46 15.23
C ASP A 73 -3.43 -7.51 13.71
N ALA A 74 -4.58 -7.04 13.19
CA ALA A 74 -4.84 -7.07 11.75
C ALA A 74 -3.95 -6.06 11.00
N THR A 75 -3.77 -4.86 11.56
CA THR A 75 -2.84 -3.87 11.04
C THR A 75 -1.40 -4.39 11.03
N LYS A 76 -0.96 -5.02 12.12
CA LYS A 76 0.38 -5.62 12.20
C LYS A 76 0.58 -6.78 11.23
N GLU A 77 -0.43 -7.63 11.05
CA GLU A 77 -0.40 -8.72 10.07
C GLU A 77 -0.30 -8.19 8.64
N ALA A 78 -1.04 -7.13 8.31
CA ALA A 78 -0.96 -6.47 7.00
C ALA A 78 0.44 -5.89 6.73
N ILE A 79 1.04 -5.24 7.75
CA ILE A 79 2.43 -4.77 7.67
C ILE A 79 3.39 -5.94 7.47
N ALA A 80 3.32 -6.98 8.32
CA ALA A 80 4.19 -8.14 8.23
C ALA A 80 4.08 -8.86 6.87
N ALA A 81 2.89 -8.89 6.26
CA ALA A 81 2.70 -9.48 4.94
C ALA A 81 3.46 -8.74 3.83
N CYS A 82 3.65 -7.42 3.98
CA CYS A 82 4.41 -6.60 3.04
C CYS A 82 5.91 -6.56 3.35
N PHE A 83 6.34 -6.95 4.54
CA PHE A 83 7.74 -6.98 4.98
C PHE A 83 8.16 -8.38 5.48
N PRO A 84 8.20 -9.40 4.61
CA PRO A 84 8.47 -10.78 5.02
C PRO A 84 9.91 -11.03 5.53
N ASP A 85 10.83 -10.10 5.26
CA ASP A 85 12.25 -10.19 5.61
C ASP A 85 12.67 -9.21 6.75
N ALA A 86 11.70 -8.49 7.36
CA ALA A 86 11.95 -7.48 8.40
C ALA A 86 12.02 -8.05 9.82
#